data_AF-A0A2H1WFX2-F1
#
_entry.id   AF-A0A2H1WFX2-F1
#
_cell.length_a   1.000
_cell.length_b   1.000
_cell.length_c   1.000
_cell.angle_alpha   90.00
_cell.angle_beta   90.00
_cell.angle_gamma   90.00
#
_symmetry.space_group_name_H-M   'P 1'
#
loop_
_entity.id
_entity.type
_entity.pdbx_description
1 polymer ?
#
loop_
_entity_poly.entity_id
_entity_poly.type
_entity_poly.pdbx_seq_one_letter_code
_entity_poly.pdbx_strand_id
1 'polypeptide(L)'
;FVGAQHLHALVRLLGYQGVAVVVSELLDVARGLLHGTIAQFTRALAAAMPRHCKLPRYDYGSNGVLGYYHAQLTDIVQYPDARTELFHAFRELGNIILFCMLIEQALSQEEVTDLLHAAPFQNILPRPFAAEGEKPETKQKRLEAKYAALQIVQNVDKYGTAKVSQ
;
A
#
# COMPACT_ATOMS: atom_id res chain seq x y z
N PHE A 1 2.47 13.34 13.84
CA PHE A 1 2.18 12.88 12.47
C PHE A 1 2.77 11.49 12.31
N VAL A 2 2.22 10.67 11.43
CA VAL A 2 2.80 9.39 11.01
C VAL A 2 3.02 9.47 9.50
N GLY A 3 4.14 8.97 9.01
CA GLY A 3 4.56 9.15 7.61
C GLY A 3 5.71 8.22 7.25
N ALA A 4 6.26 8.38 6.04
CA ALA A 4 7.21 7.43 5.43
C ALA A 4 8.34 7.01 6.38
N GLN A 5 9.04 7.96 7.02
CA GLN A 5 10.15 7.65 7.94
C GLN A 5 9.77 6.67 9.06
N HIS A 6 8.56 6.78 9.59
CA HIS A 6 8.06 5.87 10.63
C HIS A 6 7.78 4.47 10.07
N LEU A 7 7.26 4.39 8.85
CA LEU A 7 6.95 3.11 8.19
C LEU A 7 8.21 2.37 7.77
N HIS A 8 9.24 3.06 7.27
CA HIS A 8 10.55 2.44 7.01
C HIS A 8 11.17 1.86 8.28
N ALA A 9 11.12 2.61 9.39
CA ALA A 9 11.61 2.10 10.67
C ALA A 9 10.82 0.86 11.13
N LEU A 10 9.50 0.89 10.96
CA LEU A 10 8.61 -0.22 11.31
C LEU A 10 8.94 -1.47 10.46
N VAL A 11 9.05 -1.33 9.13
CA VAL A 11 9.42 -2.43 8.23
C VAL A 11 10.76 -3.07 8.62
N ARG A 12 11.79 -2.25 8.90
CA ARG A 12 13.12 -2.76 9.28
C ARG A 12 13.11 -3.52 10.61
N LEU A 13 12.29 -3.10 11.57
CA LEU A 13 12.21 -3.72 12.88
C LEU A 13 11.33 -4.98 12.89
N LEU A 14 10.23 -4.99 12.12
CA LEU A 14 9.31 -6.12 12.07
C LEU A 14 9.77 -7.21 11.10
N GLY A 15 10.45 -6.84 10.02
CA GLY A 15 10.74 -7.72 8.90
C GLY A 15 9.48 -8.27 8.22
N TYR A 16 9.66 -9.13 7.22
CA TYR A 16 8.55 -9.72 6.47
C TYR A 16 7.53 -10.45 7.35
N GLN A 17 8.02 -11.26 8.31
CA GLN A 17 7.15 -12.04 9.17
C GLN A 17 6.29 -11.13 10.05
N GLY A 18 6.87 -10.08 10.65
CA GLY A 18 6.12 -9.15 11.48
C GLY A 18 5.10 -8.35 10.67
N VAL A 19 5.48 -7.87 9.48
CA VAL A 19 4.56 -7.15 8.58
C VAL A 19 3.38 -8.04 8.17
N ALA A 20 3.63 -9.31 7.82
CA ALA A 20 2.58 -10.25 7.44
C ALA A 20 1.57 -10.48 8.57
N VAL A 21 2.05 -10.65 9.81
CA VAL A 21 1.17 -10.80 10.98
C VAL A 21 0.33 -9.55 11.20
N VAL A 22 0.94 -8.36 11.15
CA VAL A 22 0.20 -7.09 11.31
C VAL A 22 -0.89 -6.95 10.26
N VAL A 23 -0.59 -7.22 8.98
CA VAL A 23 -1.58 -7.16 7.90
C VAL A 23 -2.72 -8.16 8.11
N SER A 24 -2.41 -9.37 8.59
CA SER A 24 -3.42 -10.38 8.91
C SER A 24 -4.38 -9.91 10.02
N GLU A 25 -3.84 -9.39 11.12
CA GLU A 25 -4.65 -8.88 12.23
C GLU A 25 -5.50 -7.67 11.81
N LEU A 26 -4.94 -6.77 11.00
CA LEU A 26 -5.68 -5.63 10.45
C LEU A 26 -6.82 -6.07 9.52
N LEU A 27 -6.66 -7.18 8.78
CA LEU A 27 -7.72 -7.75 7.96
C LEU A 27 -8.88 -8.26 8.83
N ASP A 28 -8.58 -8.90 9.95
CA ASP A 28 -9.60 -9.38 10.90
C ASP A 28 -10.35 -8.22 11.55
N VAL A 29 -9.65 -7.14 11.92
CA VAL A 29 -10.29 -5.90 12.41
C VAL A 29 -11.19 -5.29 11.34
N ALA A 30 -10.71 -5.16 10.10
CA ALA A 30 -11.49 -4.63 8.99
C ALA A 30 -12.75 -5.48 8.72
N ARG A 31 -12.62 -6.81 8.81
CA ARG A 31 -13.75 -7.74 8.68
C ARG A 31 -14.77 -7.53 9.79
N GLY A 32 -14.31 -7.31 11.03
CA GLY A 32 -15.15 -7.00 12.18
C GLY A 32 -15.94 -5.71 12.00
N LEU A 33 -15.27 -4.63 11.56
CA LEU A 33 -15.90 -3.33 11.29
C LEU A 33 -16.98 -3.44 10.19
N LEU A 34 -16.67 -4.16 9.11
CA LEU A 34 -17.58 -4.32 7.96
C LEU A 34 -18.82 -5.13 8.32
N HIS A 35 -18.66 -6.31 8.93
CA HIS A 35 -19.78 -7.20 9.24
C HIS A 35 -20.55 -6.79 10.50
N GLY A 36 -19.91 -6.05 11.40
CA GLY A 36 -20.49 -5.51 12.62
C GLY A 36 -21.06 -4.11 12.39
N THR A 37 -20.34 -3.11 12.89
CA THR A 37 -20.79 -1.73 13.04
C THR A 37 -21.27 -1.12 11.73
N ILE A 38 -20.48 -1.23 10.65
CA ILE A 38 -20.83 -0.61 9.35
C ILE A 38 -22.09 -1.27 8.77
N ALA A 39 -22.18 -2.60 8.76
CA ALA A 39 -23.36 -3.30 8.24
C ALA A 39 -24.62 -2.97 9.05
N GLN A 40 -24.53 -2.90 10.37
CA GLN A 40 -25.66 -2.54 11.24
C GLN A 40 -26.16 -1.13 10.95
N PHE A 41 -25.27 -0.13 10.93
CA PHE A 41 -25.64 1.24 10.59
C PHE A 41 -26.16 1.38 9.17
N THR A 42 -25.56 0.67 8.20
CA THR A 42 -26.02 0.71 6.80
C THR A 42 -27.46 0.22 6.70
N ARG A 43 -27.83 -0.85 7.41
CA ARG A 43 -29.23 -1.34 7.44
C ARG A 43 -30.17 -0.34 8.12
N ALA A 44 -29.75 0.25 9.23
CA ALA A 44 -30.55 1.26 9.94
C ALA A 44 -30.80 2.50 9.07
N LEU A 45 -29.76 3.02 8.43
CA LEU A 45 -29.86 4.16 7.51
C LEU A 45 -30.67 3.82 6.26
N ALA A 46 -30.55 2.61 5.72
CA ALA A 46 -31.37 2.18 4.59
C ALA A 46 -32.87 2.12 4.95
N ALA A 47 -33.20 1.77 6.20
CA ALA A 47 -34.58 1.81 6.70
C ALA A 47 -35.09 3.24 6.93
N ALA A 48 -34.21 4.17 7.34
CA ALA A 48 -34.51 5.58 7.54
C ALA A 48 -34.52 6.41 6.24
N MET A 49 -33.97 5.87 5.15
CA MET A 49 -33.86 6.58 3.88
C MET A 49 -35.25 6.77 3.23
N PRO A 50 -35.57 7.95 2.68
CA PRO A 50 -36.83 8.17 1.98
C PRO A 50 -36.99 7.18 0.83
N ARG A 51 -38.19 6.58 0.71
CA ARG A 51 -38.51 5.62 -0.37
C ARG A 51 -38.33 6.21 -1.77
N HIS A 52 -38.51 7.51 -1.91
CA HIS A 52 -38.37 8.24 -3.16
C HIS A 52 -37.66 9.57 -2.92
N CYS A 53 -36.44 9.70 -3.43
CA CYS A 53 -35.73 10.97 -3.52
C CYS A 53 -35.40 11.21 -5.00
N LYS A 54 -36.21 12.01 -5.69
CA LYS A 54 -36.03 12.31 -7.12
C LYS A 54 -35.03 13.45 -7.28
N LEU A 55 -34.33 13.48 -8.41
CA LEU A 55 -33.51 14.62 -8.79
C LEU A 55 -34.44 15.78 -9.22
N PRO A 56 -34.47 16.91 -8.49
CA PRO A 56 -35.33 18.03 -8.88
C PRO A 56 -34.87 18.67 -10.20
N ARG A 57 -35.82 19.26 -10.94
CA ARG A 57 -35.52 19.98 -12.18
C ARG A 57 -34.72 21.26 -11.93
N TYR A 58 -34.00 21.72 -12.95
CA TYR A 58 -33.21 22.95 -12.86
C TYR A 58 -34.09 24.19 -12.59
N ASP A 59 -35.36 24.17 -13.03
CA ASP A 59 -36.34 25.26 -12.87
C ASP A 59 -36.59 25.65 -11.39
N TYR A 60 -36.30 24.75 -10.44
CA TYR A 60 -36.47 25.00 -9.01
C TYR A 60 -35.38 25.88 -8.39
N GLY A 61 -34.27 26.11 -9.11
CA GLY A 61 -33.12 26.87 -8.62
C GLY A 61 -32.38 26.21 -7.45
N SER A 62 -31.15 26.64 -7.16
CA SER A 62 -30.28 26.03 -6.14
C SER A 62 -30.91 26.03 -4.73
N ASN A 63 -31.57 27.12 -4.34
CA ASN A 63 -32.25 27.23 -3.04
C ASN A 63 -33.41 26.24 -2.89
N GLY A 64 -34.21 26.06 -3.95
CA GLY A 64 -35.32 25.09 -3.96
C GLY A 64 -34.82 23.65 -3.89
N VAL A 65 -33.74 23.34 -4.62
CA VAL A 65 -33.09 22.01 -4.58
C VAL A 65 -32.50 21.71 -3.21
N LEU A 66 -31.82 22.67 -2.58
CA LEU A 66 -31.26 22.51 -1.24
C LEU A 66 -32.35 22.27 -0.19
N GLY A 67 -33.43 23.06 -0.24
CA GLY A 67 -34.59 22.88 0.64
C GLY A 67 -35.25 21.51 0.49
N TYR A 68 -35.36 21.02 -0.76
CA TYR A 68 -35.86 19.68 -1.04
C TYR A 68 -35.00 18.59 -0.38
N TYR A 69 -33.68 18.63 -0.57
CA TYR A 69 -32.79 17.62 0.03
C TYR A 69 -32.74 17.72 1.56
N HIS A 70 -32.78 18.92 2.11
CA HIS A 70 -32.86 19.09 3.56
C HIS A 70 -34.13 18.43 4.11
N ALA A 71 -35.29 18.69 3.52
CA ALA A 71 -36.54 18.08 3.95
C ALA A 71 -36.54 16.54 3.80
N GLN A 72 -36.03 16.01 2.68
CA GLN A 72 -36.03 14.57 2.41
C GLN A 72 -35.01 13.79 3.25
N LEU A 73 -33.89 14.41 3.63
CA LEU A 73 -32.79 13.74 4.33
C LEU A 73 -32.66 14.15 5.80
N THR A 74 -33.66 14.86 6.36
CA THR A 74 -33.61 15.35 7.75
C THR A 74 -33.33 14.21 8.73
N ASP A 75 -34.01 13.08 8.58
CA ASP A 75 -33.87 11.91 9.47
C ASP A 75 -32.47 11.28 9.41
N ILE A 76 -31.79 11.38 8.26
CA ILE A 76 -30.42 10.93 8.08
C ILE A 76 -29.43 11.92 8.71
N VAL A 77 -29.64 13.21 8.49
CA VAL A 77 -28.77 14.28 9.03
C VAL A 77 -28.83 14.34 10.55
N GLN A 78 -30.00 14.09 11.13
CA GLN A 78 -30.22 14.11 12.58
C GLN A 78 -29.89 12.79 13.25
N TYR A 79 -29.46 11.76 12.50
CA TYR A 79 -29.14 10.46 13.07
C TYR A 79 -27.97 10.60 14.06
N PRO A 80 -28.21 10.43 15.38
CA PRO A 80 -27.28 10.88 16.41
C PRO A 80 -25.94 10.15 16.37
N ASP A 81 -25.94 8.88 15.98
CA ASP A 81 -24.75 8.03 15.96
C ASP A 81 -23.98 8.08 14.62
N ALA A 82 -24.48 8.82 13.62
CA ALA A 82 -23.85 8.87 12.30
C ALA A 82 -22.45 9.49 12.38
N ARG A 83 -22.29 10.53 13.19
CA ARG A 83 -21.02 11.25 13.31
C ARG A 83 -20.05 10.61 14.28
N THR A 84 -20.56 10.09 15.39
CA THR A 84 -19.75 9.53 16.49
C THR A 84 -19.29 8.10 16.20
N GLU A 85 -20.14 7.28 15.59
CA GLU A 85 -19.87 5.85 15.41
C GLU A 85 -19.64 5.48 13.94
N LEU A 86 -20.57 5.86 13.04
CA LEU A 86 -20.48 5.44 11.64
C LEU A 86 -19.27 6.04 10.92
N PHE A 87 -19.09 7.36 10.99
CA PHE A 87 -17.92 8.01 10.38
C PHE A 87 -16.62 7.64 11.08
N HIS A 88 -16.65 7.31 12.37
CA HIS A 88 -15.49 6.78 13.05
C HIS A 88 -15.10 5.41 12.49
N ALA A 89 -16.06 4.49 12.32
CA ALA A 89 -15.81 3.17 11.75
C ALA A 89 -15.28 3.23 10.32
N PHE A 90 -15.82 4.13 9.48
CA PHE A 90 -15.28 4.36 8.14
C PHE A 90 -13.87 4.96 8.14
N ARG A 91 -13.59 5.91 9.05
CA ARG A 91 -12.24 6.47 9.22
C ARG A 91 -11.26 5.39 9.64
N GLU A 92 -11.65 4.51 10.56
CA GLU A 92 -10.81 3.40 11.02
C GLU A 92 -10.52 2.42 9.88
N LEU A 93 -11.56 1.99 9.16
CA LEU A 93 -11.41 1.14 7.97
C LEU A 93 -10.52 1.79 6.90
N GLY A 94 -10.71 3.08 6.64
CA GLY A 94 -9.88 3.84 5.71
C GLY A 94 -8.42 3.90 6.14
N ASN A 95 -8.16 4.10 7.44
CA ASN A 95 -6.80 4.09 7.99
C ASN A 95 -6.14 2.72 7.89
N ILE A 96 -6.90 1.63 8.07
CA ILE A 96 -6.39 0.27 7.87
C ILE A 96 -5.91 0.09 6.43
N ILE A 97 -6.75 0.46 5.45
CA ILE A 97 -6.41 0.34 4.03
C ILE A 97 -5.18 1.20 3.69
N LEU A 98 -5.16 2.45 4.14
CA LEU A 98 -4.02 3.35 3.93
C LEU A 98 -2.75 2.81 4.57
N PHE A 99 -2.84 2.25 5.77
CA PHE A 99 -1.69 1.67 6.46
C PHE A 99 -1.12 0.48 5.68
N CYS A 100 -1.97 -0.47 5.24
CA CYS A 100 -1.55 -1.62 4.43
C CYS A 100 -0.88 -1.17 3.12
N MET A 101 -1.43 -0.17 2.44
CA MET A 101 -0.82 0.37 1.22
C MET A 101 0.54 1.02 1.50
N LEU A 102 0.64 1.84 2.55
CA LEU A 102 1.87 2.58 2.83
C LEU A 102 2.99 1.68 3.40
N ILE A 103 2.65 0.64 4.17
CA ILE A 103 3.64 -0.31 4.68
C ILE A 103 4.18 -1.20 3.56
N GLU A 104 3.35 -1.61 2.60
CA GLU A 104 3.78 -2.32 1.39
C GLU A 104 4.74 -1.46 0.57
N GLN A 105 4.41 -0.18 0.34
CA GLN A 105 5.31 0.74 -0.35
C GLN A 105 6.67 0.90 0.35
N ALA A 106 6.67 0.97 1.69
CA ALA A 106 7.90 1.04 2.46
C ALA A 106 8.72 -0.25 2.35
N LEU A 107 8.06 -1.42 2.40
CA LEU A 107 8.69 -2.72 2.23
C LEU A 107 9.35 -2.86 0.85
N SER A 108 8.65 -2.52 -0.23
CA SER A 108 9.22 -2.55 -1.59
C SER A 108 10.42 -1.62 -1.76
N GLN A 109 10.44 -0.46 -1.08
CA GLN A 109 11.59 0.45 -1.15
C GLN A 109 12.81 -0.09 -0.40
N GLU A 110 12.60 -0.75 0.75
CA GLU A 110 13.69 -1.44 1.47
C GLU A 110 14.25 -2.59 0.62
N GLU A 111 13.38 -3.42 0.03
CA GLU A 111 13.77 -4.52 -0.86
C GLU A 111 14.61 -4.05 -2.05
N VAL A 112 14.18 -2.98 -2.72
CA VAL A 112 14.94 -2.41 -3.85
C VAL A 112 16.32 -1.94 -3.39
N THR A 113 16.41 -1.34 -2.19
CA THR A 113 17.68 -0.90 -1.63
C THR A 113 18.60 -2.08 -1.35
N ASP A 114 18.07 -3.17 -0.80
CA ASP A 114 18.83 -4.41 -0.57
C ASP A 114 19.31 -5.04 -1.88
N LEU A 115 18.45 -5.09 -2.90
CA LEU A 115 18.79 -5.60 -4.22
C LEU A 115 19.88 -4.77 -4.90
N LEU A 116 19.83 -3.44 -4.79
CA LEU A 116 20.87 -2.56 -5.33
C LEU A 116 22.22 -2.77 -4.65
N HIS A 117 22.24 -3.00 -3.34
CA HIS A 117 23.48 -3.34 -2.62
C HIS A 117 23.98 -4.76 -2.94
N ALA A 118 23.08 -5.71 -3.22
CA ALA A 118 23.44 -7.07 -3.59
C ALA A 118 23.92 -7.20 -5.06
N ALA A 119 23.49 -6.30 -5.95
CA ALA A 119 23.71 -6.37 -7.40
C ALA A 119 25.18 -6.64 -7.83
N PRO A 120 26.21 -5.95 -7.26
CA PRO A 120 27.61 -6.20 -7.64
C PRO A 120 28.08 -7.63 -7.37
N PHE A 121 27.53 -8.28 -6.34
CA PHE A 121 27.91 -9.63 -5.92
C PHE A 121 27.17 -10.73 -6.69
N GLN A 122 26.08 -10.37 -7.36
CA GLN A 122 25.22 -11.27 -8.15
C GLN A 122 25.43 -11.12 -9.67
N ASN A 123 26.47 -10.40 -10.11
CA ASN A 123 26.74 -10.10 -11.51
C ASN A 123 25.64 -9.28 -12.21
N ILE A 124 24.91 -8.45 -11.46
CA ILE A 124 23.92 -7.54 -12.01
C ILE A 124 24.60 -6.18 -12.22
N LEU A 125 24.85 -5.84 -13.48
CA LEU A 125 25.55 -4.61 -13.84
C LEU A 125 24.62 -3.66 -14.60
N PRO A 126 24.69 -2.34 -14.33
CA PRO A 126 23.92 -1.36 -15.08
C PRO A 126 24.39 -1.31 -16.53
N ARG A 127 23.48 -0.91 -17.42
CA ARG A 127 23.79 -0.79 -18.85
C ARG A 127 24.93 0.23 -19.08
N PRO A 128 26.05 -0.17 -19.69
CA PRO A 128 27.16 0.74 -19.92
C PRO A 128 26.82 1.75 -21.04
N PHE A 129 27.38 2.95 -20.93
CA PHE A 129 27.33 3.93 -22.01
C PHE A 129 28.12 3.43 -23.23
N ALA A 130 27.52 3.50 -24.42
CA ALA A 130 28.14 3.13 -25.69
C ALA A 130 28.20 4.38 -26.60
N ALA A 131 29.41 4.75 -27.04
CA ALA A 131 29.59 5.84 -28.00
C ALA A 131 29.26 5.36 -29.42
N GLU A 132 29.17 6.29 -30.36
CA GLU A 132 28.86 6.00 -31.76
C GLU A 132 29.92 5.05 -32.37
N GLY A 133 29.47 3.94 -32.95
CA GLY A 133 30.34 2.88 -33.49
C GLY A 133 30.77 1.79 -32.50
N GLU A 134 30.50 1.92 -31.21
CA GLU A 134 30.81 0.89 -30.21
C GLU A 134 29.63 -0.08 -29.99
N LYS A 135 29.93 -1.38 -29.95
CA LYS A 135 28.92 -2.39 -29.61
C LYS A 135 28.72 -2.45 -28.09
N PRO A 136 27.50 -2.21 -27.56
CA PRO A 136 27.23 -2.22 -26.13
C PRO A 136 27.53 -3.57 -25.47
N GLU A 137 27.31 -4.67 -26.20
CA GLU A 137 27.58 -6.05 -25.76
C GLU A 137 29.05 -6.27 -25.40
N THR A 138 29.99 -5.74 -26.20
CA THR A 138 31.43 -5.86 -25.96
C THR A 138 31.83 -5.11 -24.69
N LYS A 139 31.24 -3.92 -24.46
CA LYS A 139 31.48 -3.17 -23.23
C LYS A 139 30.91 -3.88 -22.01
N GLN A 140 29.74 -4.49 -22.13
CA GLN A 140 29.11 -5.23 -21.05
C GLN A 140 29.98 -6.42 -20.63
N LYS A 141 30.45 -7.23 -21.59
CA LYS A 141 31.40 -8.33 -21.30
C LYS A 141 32.70 -7.84 -20.65
N ARG A 142 33.22 -6.69 -21.07
CA ARG A 142 34.42 -6.09 -20.45
C ARG A 142 34.14 -5.67 -18.99
N LEU A 143 32.94 -5.17 -18.72
CA LEU A 143 32.51 -4.79 -17.37
C LEU A 143 32.33 -6.01 -16.46
N GLU A 144 31.73 -7.08 -16.98
CA GLU A 144 31.60 -8.37 -16.29
C GLU A 144 32.97 -8.94 -15.93
N ALA A 145 33.91 -8.97 -16.89
CA ALA A 145 35.28 -9.42 -16.64
C ALA A 145 36.00 -8.56 -15.57
N LYS A 146 35.77 -7.24 -15.59
CA LYS A 146 36.35 -6.31 -14.60
C LYS A 146 35.86 -6.59 -13.18
N TYR A 147 34.58 -6.93 -13.01
CA TYR A 147 33.96 -7.16 -11.70
C TYR A 147 33.78 -8.63 -11.34
N ALA A 148 34.32 -9.56 -12.14
CA ALA A 148 34.24 -10.99 -11.89
C ALA A 148 34.72 -11.40 -10.48
N ALA A 149 35.74 -10.71 -9.96
CA ALA A 149 36.27 -10.95 -8.62
C ALA A 149 35.28 -10.64 -7.48
N LEU A 150 34.19 -9.91 -7.72
CA LEU A 150 33.16 -9.60 -6.72
C LEU A 150 32.06 -10.67 -6.67
N GLN A 151 32.00 -11.59 -7.62
CA GLN A 151 30.92 -12.57 -7.71
C GLN A 151 31.06 -13.62 -6.61
N ILE A 152 30.22 -13.52 -5.57
CA ILE A 152 30.38 -14.30 -4.33
C ILE A 152 30.25 -15.80 -4.61
N VAL A 153 29.20 -16.22 -5.32
CA VAL A 153 28.93 -17.65 -5.58
C VAL A 153 30.10 -18.29 -6.32
N GLN A 154 30.57 -17.68 -7.41
CA GLN A 154 31.69 -18.23 -8.18
C GLN A 154 33.00 -18.31 -7.39
N ASN A 155 33.24 -17.36 -6.49
CA ASN A 155 34.44 -17.36 -5.65
C ASN A 155 34.34 -18.42 -4.55
N VAL A 156 33.16 -18.56 -3.94
CA VAL A 156 32.89 -19.60 -2.92
C VAL A 156 33.02 -20.98 -3.56
N ASP A 157 32.50 -21.20 -4.77
CA ASP A 157 32.63 -22.49 -5.46
C ASP A 157 34.08 -22.83 -5.83
N LYS A 158 34.90 -21.83 -6.13
CA LYS A 158 36.32 -22.05 -6.50
C LYS A 158 37.24 -22.24 -5.30
N TYR A 159 36.99 -21.53 -4.20
CA TYR A 159 37.93 -21.41 -3.09
C TYR A 159 37.34 -21.78 -1.72
N GLY A 160 36.03 -22.00 -1.65
CA GLY A 160 35.30 -22.33 -0.42
C GLY A 160 35.46 -23.78 -0.01
N THR A 161 35.13 -24.05 1.25
CA THR A 161 35.07 -25.42 1.77
C THR A 161 33.73 -26.07 1.41
N ALA A 162 33.68 -27.41 1.37
CA ALA A 162 32.48 -28.16 1.00
C ALA A 162 31.23 -27.85 1.83
N LYS A 163 31.37 -27.31 3.06
CA LYS A 163 30.26 -26.87 3.90
C LYS A 163 29.67 -25.51 3.52
N VAL A 164 30.39 -24.71 2.74
CA VAL A 164 30.01 -23.32 2.39
C VAL A 164 29.49 -23.22 0.95
N SER A 165 29.82 -24.19 0.08
CA SER A 165 29.29 -24.31 -1.30
C SER A 165 27.98 -25.10 -1.41
N GLN A 166 27.47 -25.69 -0.33
CA GLN A 166 26.14 -26.33 -0.27
C GLN A 166 25.11 -25.35 0.28
#